data_AF-T0ZSS2-F1
#
_entry.id   AF-T0ZSS2-F1
#
_cell.length_a   1.000
_cell.length_b   1.000
_cell.length_c   1.000
_cell.angle_alpha   90.00
_cell.angle_beta   90.00
_cell.angle_gamma   90.00
#
_symmetry.space_group_name_H-M   'P 1'
#
loop_
_entity.id
_entity.type
_entity.pdbx_description
1 polymer ?
#
loop_
_entity_poly.entity_id
_entity_poly.type
_entity_poly.pdbx_seq_one_letter_code
_entity_poly.pdbx_strand_id
1 'polypeptide(L)'
;MVADMDEGAIRETALPSELDEDDVFEVGTVRNGAAGRLGNTTSDADKVEVAPAGLFRVYLGAAPGVGKTCAMLDEGARRRERGSDVVIGFVETHGRSRTAALMDGLECIPKKTVEYRGKLLEEMDIEAVLARSPRLALVDELA
;
A
#
# COMPACT_ATOMS: atom_id res chain seq x y z
N MET A 1 -31.47 -35.53 -6.29
CA MET A 1 -32.04 -34.24 -5.85
C MET A 1 -31.75 -34.13 -4.38
N VAL A 2 -31.03 -33.07 -4.01
CA VAL A 2 -30.66 -32.57 -2.68
C VAL A 2 -29.88 -33.47 -1.72
N ALA A 3 -28.75 -32.90 -1.30
CA ALA A 3 -27.83 -33.36 -0.29
C ALA A 3 -28.42 -33.15 1.11
N ASP A 4 -28.09 -34.06 2.03
CA ASP A 4 -28.08 -33.78 3.45
C ASP A 4 -26.59 -33.67 3.85
N MET A 5 -26.21 -32.45 4.21
CA MET A 5 -24.98 -32.11 4.92
C MET A 5 -25.36 -31.98 6.38
N ASP A 6 -24.72 -32.72 7.30
CA ASP A 6 -23.98 -32.07 8.39
C ASP A 6 -23.07 -33.04 9.18
N GLU A 7 -22.09 -32.42 9.86
CA GLU A 7 -21.23 -32.90 10.93
C GLU A 7 -20.00 -33.75 10.55
N GLY A 8 -18.99 -33.04 10.07
CA GLY A 8 -17.63 -33.57 9.94
C GLY A 8 -16.56 -32.49 9.99
N ALA A 9 -16.14 -32.14 11.21
CA ALA A 9 -14.90 -31.45 11.54
C ALA A 9 -14.74 -30.02 10.97
N ILE A 10 -15.04 -29.02 11.82
CA ILE A 10 -14.41 -27.71 11.75
C ILE A 10 -12.90 -27.95 11.84
N ARG A 11 -12.21 -27.92 10.70
CA ARG A 11 -10.75 -27.93 10.67
C ARG A 11 -10.27 -26.62 11.27
N GLU A 12 -9.51 -26.76 12.34
CA GLU A 12 -8.68 -25.76 13.00
C GLU A 12 -8.09 -24.82 11.93
N THR A 13 -8.55 -23.57 11.95
CA THR A 13 -8.07 -22.54 11.04
C THR A 13 -6.68 -22.15 11.53
N ALA A 14 -5.69 -22.48 10.71
CA ALA A 14 -4.29 -22.16 10.88
C ALA A 14 -4.06 -20.75 11.45
N LEU A 15 -3.20 -20.65 12.46
CA LEU A 15 -2.84 -19.37 13.08
C LEU A 15 -2.07 -18.52 12.05
N PRO A 16 -2.17 -17.17 12.10
CA PRO A 16 -1.51 -16.28 11.13
C PRO A 16 0.03 -16.40 11.02
N SER A 17 0.66 -17.18 11.90
CA SER A 17 2.07 -17.58 11.85
C SER A 17 2.37 -18.69 10.82
N GLU A 18 1.37 -19.20 10.11
CA GLU A 18 1.47 -20.31 9.15
C GLU A 18 1.28 -19.88 7.68
N LEU A 19 1.19 -18.57 7.39
CA LEU A 19 1.24 -18.08 6.02
C LEU A 19 2.69 -18.03 5.55
N ASP A 20 3.01 -18.84 4.54
CA ASP A 20 4.34 -18.91 3.93
C ASP A 20 4.62 -17.61 3.17
N GLU A 21 5.85 -17.10 3.21
CA GLU A 21 6.29 -15.88 2.50
C GLU A 21 6.05 -15.98 0.97
N ASP A 22 5.78 -17.18 0.46
CA ASP A 22 5.49 -17.51 -0.94
C ASP A 22 4.07 -17.13 -1.43
N ASP A 23 3.12 -16.84 -0.53
CA ASP A 23 1.75 -16.43 -0.92
C ASP A 23 1.63 -14.94 -1.28
N VAL A 24 2.64 -14.13 -0.94
CA VAL A 24 2.74 -12.70 -1.27
C VAL A 24 3.73 -12.54 -2.41
N PHE A 25 3.21 -12.42 -3.64
CA PHE A 25 4.06 -12.18 -4.79
C PHE A 25 4.52 -10.72 -4.82
N GLU A 26 5.82 -10.49 -4.56
CA GLU A 26 6.47 -9.20 -4.83
C GLU A 26 6.59 -9.00 -6.35
N VAL A 27 5.71 -8.19 -6.93
CA VAL A 27 5.84 -7.83 -8.35
C VAL A 27 6.68 -6.58 -8.49
N GLY A 28 8.00 -6.80 -8.47
CA GLY A 28 9.00 -5.89 -9.02
C GLY A 28 9.04 -4.49 -8.41
N THR A 29 9.97 -3.71 -8.94
CA THR A 29 10.26 -2.34 -8.55
C THR A 29 10.03 -1.49 -9.78
N VAL A 30 8.93 -0.75 -9.84
CA VAL A 30 8.66 0.13 -10.98
C VAL A 30 9.37 1.46 -10.72
N ARG A 31 10.38 1.77 -11.56
CA ARG A 31 11.00 3.10 -11.62
C ARG A 31 10.23 3.95 -12.61
N ASN A 32 9.82 5.13 -12.21
CA ASN A 32 9.06 6.01 -13.10
C ASN A 32 10.03 6.81 -14.02
N GLY A 33 10.62 6.15 -15.03
CA GLY A 33 11.15 6.79 -16.26
C GLY A 33 12.67 6.99 -16.43
N ALA A 34 13.20 6.46 -17.55
CA ALA A 34 14.25 7.08 -18.37
C ALA A 34 13.97 6.74 -19.86
N ALA A 35 13.89 7.76 -20.70
CA ALA A 35 13.38 7.72 -22.07
C ALA A 35 14.20 6.87 -23.06
N GLY A 36 13.50 6.15 -23.96
CA GLY A 36 14.05 5.50 -25.15
C GLY A 36 13.48 6.07 -26.44
N ARG A 37 14.13 7.10 -26.97
CA ARG A 37 14.10 7.68 -28.34
C ARG A 37 12.78 7.66 -29.13
N LEU A 38 12.15 8.84 -29.23
CA LEU A 38 11.54 9.33 -30.47
C LEU A 38 12.16 10.70 -30.78
N GLY A 39 12.85 10.77 -31.92
CA GLY A 39 13.55 11.99 -32.33
C GLY A 39 12.58 12.98 -32.94
N ASN A 40 12.45 14.15 -32.32
CA ASN A 40 11.92 15.34 -32.96
C ASN A 40 12.72 16.55 -32.48
N THR A 41 13.22 17.32 -33.44
CA THR A 41 13.93 18.57 -33.31
C THR A 41 13.12 19.63 -32.56
N THR A 42 13.55 20.02 -31.36
CA THR A 42 13.12 21.27 -30.72
C THR A 42 14.22 21.81 -29.80
N SER A 43 14.37 23.13 -29.85
CA SER A 43 15.41 24.00 -29.30
C SER A 43 15.76 23.84 -27.81
N ASP A 44 17.05 24.03 -27.52
CA ASP A 44 17.79 23.87 -26.24
C ASP A 44 17.36 24.73 -25.02
N ALA A 45 16.19 25.36 -24.99
CA ALA A 45 15.88 26.42 -24.02
C ALA A 45 15.00 26.03 -22.81
N ASP A 46 14.63 24.76 -22.61
CA ASP A 46 13.88 24.35 -21.42
C ASP A 46 14.16 22.87 -21.06
N LYS A 47 15.35 22.60 -20.53
CA LYS A 47 15.66 21.27 -19.97
C LYS A 47 15.09 21.22 -18.56
N VAL A 48 13.82 20.85 -18.44
CA VAL A 48 13.24 20.43 -17.16
C VAL A 48 14.01 19.19 -16.73
N GLU A 49 14.88 19.35 -15.72
CA GLU A 49 15.58 18.24 -15.10
C GLU A 49 14.54 17.37 -14.39
N VAL A 50 14.14 16.27 -15.04
CA VAL A 50 13.23 15.30 -14.46
C VAL A 50 13.96 14.61 -13.32
N ALA A 51 13.60 14.95 -12.08
CA ALA A 51 14.13 14.30 -10.90
C ALA A 51 13.96 12.77 -11.03
N PRO A 52 14.97 11.97 -10.62
CA PRO A 52 14.89 10.53 -10.70
C PRO A 52 13.65 10.06 -9.92
N ALA A 53 12.77 9.34 -10.60
CA ALA A 53 11.48 9.12 -10.00
C ALA A 53 11.50 8.07 -8.90
N GLY A 54 10.51 8.20 -8.01
CA GLY A 54 10.31 7.32 -6.88
C GLY A 54 10.10 5.87 -7.28
N LEU A 55 10.36 5.00 -6.31
CA LEU A 55 10.08 3.57 -6.41
C LEU A 55 8.66 3.29 -5.94
N PHE A 56 7.86 2.65 -6.80
CA PHE A 56 6.59 2.06 -6.40
C PHE A 56 6.72 0.54 -6.22
N ARG A 57 6.45 0.06 -5.00
CA ARG A 57 6.40 -1.35 -4.61
C ARG A 57 4.94 -1.73 -4.40
N VAL A 58 4.51 -2.83 -5.03
CA VAL A 58 3.13 -3.30 -4.96
C VAL A 58 3.07 -4.66 -4.28
N TYR A 59 2.19 -4.78 -3.28
CA TYR A 59 1.85 -6.04 -2.63
C TYR A 59 0.59 -6.61 -3.29
N LEU A 60 0.72 -7.72 -4.01
CA LEU A 60 -0.39 -8.40 -4.67
C LEU A 60 -0.76 -9.68 -3.93
N GLY A 61 -2.02 -10.11 -4.08
CA GLY A 61 -2.54 -11.28 -3.38
C GLY A 61 -3.81 -11.78 -4.06
N ALA A 62 -3.97 -13.11 -4.08
CA ALA A 62 -4.97 -13.79 -4.89
C ALA A 62 -6.42 -13.67 -4.36
N ALA A 63 -6.60 -13.25 -3.10
CA ALA A 63 -7.90 -13.13 -2.46
C ALA A 63 -7.93 -12.00 -1.40
N PRO A 64 -9.13 -11.53 -1.00
CA PRO A 64 -9.28 -10.67 0.17
C PRO A 64 -8.79 -11.37 1.44
N GLY A 65 -8.15 -10.60 2.35
CA GLY A 65 -7.71 -11.13 3.65
C GLY A 65 -6.38 -11.89 3.65
N VAL A 66 -5.72 -12.10 2.50
CA VAL A 66 -4.40 -12.78 2.39
C VAL A 66 -3.23 -12.00 3.00
N GLY A 67 -3.48 -10.84 3.62
CA GLY A 67 -2.47 -10.14 4.41
C GLY A 67 -1.66 -9.06 3.70
N LYS A 68 -2.03 -8.61 2.49
CA LYS A 68 -1.33 -7.54 1.74
C LYS A 68 -1.03 -6.30 2.59
N THR A 69 -2.05 -5.77 3.26
CA THR A 69 -1.94 -4.62 4.16
C THR A 69 -0.99 -4.89 5.32
N CYS A 70 -1.04 -6.09 5.91
CA CYS A 70 -0.16 -6.45 7.01
C CYS A 70 1.29 -6.51 6.54
N ALA A 71 1.57 -7.17 5.40
CA ALA A 71 2.90 -7.24 4.82
C ALA A 71 3.47 -5.86 4.47
N MET A 72 2.64 -4.95 3.95
CA MET A 72 3.02 -3.56 3.71
C MET A 72 3.37 -2.82 5.01
N LEU A 73 2.55 -2.95 6.06
CA LEU A 73 2.79 -2.31 7.35
C LEU A 73 4.02 -2.87 8.06
N ASP A 74 4.22 -4.19 8.02
CA ASP A 74 5.40 -4.87 8.58
C ASP A 74 6.69 -4.37 7.93
N GLU A 75 6.70 -4.21 6.59
CA GLU A 75 7.86 -3.63 5.91
C GLU A 75 8.06 -2.15 6.26
N GLY A 76 6.98 -1.40 6.41
CA GLY A 76 7.01 -0.02 6.91
C GLY A 76 7.68 0.09 8.28
N ALA A 77 7.26 -0.75 9.23
CA ALA A 77 7.82 -0.83 10.57
C ALA A 77 9.31 -1.18 10.53
N ARG A 78 9.69 -2.24 9.78
CA ARG A 78 11.10 -2.63 9.61
C ARG A 78 11.96 -1.51 9.01
N ARG A 79 11.42 -0.71 8.08
CA ARG A 79 12.13 0.44 7.51
C ARG A 79 12.26 1.59 8.49
N ARG A 80 11.22 1.87 9.29
CA ARG A 80 11.27 2.85 10.38
C ARG A 80 12.32 2.49 11.41
N GLU A 81 12.37 1.22 11.83
CA GLU A 81 13.38 0.70 12.78
C GLU A 81 14.81 0.87 12.28
N ARG A 82 15.03 0.80 10.96
CA ARG A 82 16.33 1.08 10.32
C ARG A 82 16.59 2.58 10.09
N GLY A 83 15.74 3.46 10.60
CA GLY A 83 15.89 4.91 10.51
C GLY A 83 15.38 5.55 9.20
N SER A 84 14.59 4.83 8.40
CA SER A 84 13.91 5.45 7.26
C SER A 84 12.76 6.32 7.77
N ASP A 85 12.59 7.48 7.12
CA ASP A 85 11.40 8.31 7.30
C ASP A 85 10.21 7.63 6.59
N VAL A 86 9.23 7.17 7.38
CA VAL A 86 8.07 6.38 6.91
C VAL A 86 6.79 7.01 7.45
N VAL A 87 5.82 7.22 6.58
CA VAL A 87 4.47 7.68 6.96
C VAL A 87 3.41 6.76 6.37
N ILE A 88 2.31 6.60 7.08
CA ILE A 88 1.07 6.06 6.52
C ILE A 88 0.32 7.22 5.86
N GLY A 89 0.25 7.17 4.53
CA GLY A 89 -0.55 8.11 3.74
C GLY A 89 -2.03 7.71 3.74
N PHE A 90 -2.31 6.41 3.60
CA PHE A 90 -3.67 5.88 3.65
C PHE A 90 -3.67 4.38 3.95
N VAL A 91 -4.41 3.97 4.97
CA VAL A 91 -4.70 2.55 5.28
C VAL A 91 -6.13 2.46 5.79
N GLU A 92 -6.86 1.48 5.29
CA GLU A 92 -8.20 1.16 5.77
C GLU A 92 -8.16 -0.12 6.62
N THR A 93 -8.43 0.01 7.92
CA THR A 93 -8.35 -1.14 8.83
C THR A 93 -9.59 -2.04 8.73
N HIS A 94 -10.72 -1.50 8.23
CA HIS A 94 -12.02 -2.18 8.16
C HIS A 94 -12.42 -2.86 9.50
N GLY A 95 -12.05 -2.25 10.62
CA GLY A 95 -12.36 -2.76 11.97
C GLY A 95 -11.47 -3.93 12.45
N ARG A 96 -10.40 -4.26 11.73
CA ARG A 96 -9.47 -5.34 12.12
C ARG A 96 -8.44 -4.84 13.14
N SER A 97 -8.56 -5.31 14.38
CA SER A 97 -7.65 -4.96 15.49
C SER A 97 -6.18 -5.24 15.21
N ARG A 98 -5.88 -6.35 14.50
CA ARG A 98 -4.51 -6.71 14.10
C ARG A 98 -3.87 -5.63 13.22
N THR A 99 -4.60 -5.10 12.24
CA THR A 99 -4.08 -4.07 11.33
C THR A 99 -3.83 -2.77 12.08
N ALA A 100 -4.73 -2.39 12.99
CA ALA A 100 -4.54 -1.20 13.84
C ALA A 100 -3.27 -1.30 14.68
N ALA A 101 -3.00 -2.46 15.29
CA ALA A 101 -1.77 -2.67 16.07
C ALA A 101 -0.49 -2.55 15.23
N LEU A 102 -0.52 -2.94 13.95
CA LEU A 102 0.63 -2.79 13.04
C LEU A 102 0.88 -1.33 12.62
N MET A 103 -0.10 -0.45 12.80
CA MET A 103 0.07 0.99 12.57
C MET A 103 0.77 1.68 13.74
N ASP A 104 0.84 1.02 14.92
CA ASP A 104 1.39 1.63 16.12
C ASP A 104 2.87 2.04 15.93
N GLY A 105 3.15 3.29 16.28
CA GLY A 105 4.46 3.91 16.14
C GLY A 105 4.80 4.40 14.72
N LEU A 106 3.95 4.18 13.71
CA LEU A 106 4.07 4.82 12.41
C LEU A 106 3.31 6.16 12.43
N GLU A 107 3.93 7.22 11.91
CA GLU A 107 3.27 8.51 11.71
C GLU A 107 2.14 8.32 10.69
N CYS A 108 0.92 8.76 11.01
CA CYS A 108 -0.24 8.70 10.12
C CYS A 108 -0.64 10.10 9.68
N ILE A 109 -0.76 10.32 8.37
CA ILE A 109 -1.33 11.55 7.82
C ILE A 109 -2.86 11.47 8.00
N PRO A 110 -3.52 12.51 8.56
CA PRO A 110 -4.97 12.54 8.67
C PRO A 110 -5.65 12.41 7.30
N LYS A 111 -6.71 11.61 7.23
CA LYS A 111 -7.52 11.49 6.01
C LYS A 111 -8.22 12.80 5.71
N LYS A 112 -8.36 13.13 4.42
CA LYS A 112 -9.13 14.27 3.94
C LYS A 112 -10.59 13.86 3.79
N THR A 113 -11.51 14.65 4.34
CA THR A 113 -12.95 14.47 4.10
C THR A 113 -13.36 15.26 2.86
N VAL A 114 -13.97 14.59 1.90
CA VAL A 114 -14.52 15.19 0.67
C VAL A 114 -15.97 14.83 0.48
N GLU A 115 -16.76 15.80 0.02
CA GLU A 115 -18.14 15.56 -0.37
C GLU A 115 -18.22 15.13 -1.83
N TYR A 116 -18.76 13.93 -2.07
CA TYR A 116 -18.98 13.40 -3.41
C TYR A 116 -20.41 12.88 -3.53
N ARG A 117 -21.18 13.47 -4.46
CA ARG A 117 -22.59 13.10 -4.73
C ARG A 117 -23.46 13.09 -3.45
N GLY A 118 -23.27 14.07 -2.58
CA GLY A 118 -24.02 14.21 -1.32
C GLY A 118 -23.62 13.22 -0.23
N LYS A 119 -22.47 12.55 -0.36
CA LYS A 119 -21.88 11.69 0.68
C LYS A 119 -20.52 12.23 1.08
N LEU A 120 -20.21 12.17 2.38
CA LEU A 120 -18.87 12.41 2.87
C LEU A 120 -18.04 11.13 2.72
N LEU A 121 -16.88 11.25 2.08
CA LEU A 121 -15.90 10.19 1.90
C LEU A 121 -14.59 10.63 2.56
N GLU A 122 -13.88 9.67 3.14
CA GLU A 122 -12.51 9.87 3.60
C GLU A 122 -11.55 9.37 2.54
N GLU A 123 -10.62 10.22 2.10
CA GLU A 123 -9.61 9.90 1.11
C GLU A 123 -8.20 10.24 1.63
N MET A 124 -7.18 9.79 0.88
CA MET A 124 -5.80 10.18 1.13
C MET A 124 -5.62 11.68 0.90
N ASP A 125 -5.02 12.37 1.87
CA ASP A 125 -4.57 13.75 1.66
C ASP A 125 -3.23 13.77 0.91
N ILE A 126 -3.32 13.73 -0.43
CA ILE A 126 -2.15 13.73 -1.32
C ILE A 126 -1.28 14.97 -1.08
N GLU A 127 -1.90 16.13 -0.86
CA GLU A 127 -1.19 17.38 -0.65
C GLU A 127 -0.40 17.34 0.66
N ALA A 128 -1.00 16.83 1.74
CA ALA A 128 -0.31 16.65 3.02
C ALA A 128 0.84 15.63 2.93
N VAL A 129 0.65 14.50 2.22
CA VAL A 129 1.72 13.51 2.01
C VAL A 129 2.90 14.12 1.25
N LEU A 130 2.63 14.85 0.16
CA LEU A 130 3.67 15.52 -0.62
C LEU A 130 4.37 16.62 0.17
N ALA A 131 3.63 17.44 0.91
CA ALA A 131 4.17 18.48 1.77
C ALA A 131 5.05 17.91 2.89
N ARG A 132 4.69 16.74 3.45
CA ARG A 132 5.49 16.02 4.43
C ARG A 132 6.78 15.44 3.85
N SER A 133 6.83 15.25 2.53
CA SER A 133 7.99 14.77 1.76
C SER A 133 8.69 13.55 2.39
N PRO A 134 7.95 12.47 2.73
CA PRO A 134 8.52 11.30 3.37
C PRO A 134 9.45 10.52 2.42
N ARG A 135 10.40 9.78 2.97
CA ARG A 135 11.21 8.84 2.17
C ARG A 135 10.41 7.61 1.73
N LEU A 136 9.36 7.24 2.47
CA LEU A 136 8.40 6.19 2.13
C LEU A 136 6.99 6.57 2.61
N ALA A 137 6.01 6.51 1.71
CA ALA A 137 4.60 6.55 2.06
C ALA A 137 3.97 5.17 1.87
N LEU A 138 3.23 4.69 2.88
CA LEU A 138 2.44 3.47 2.80
C LEU A 138 1.01 3.82 2.39
N VAL A 139 0.51 3.16 1.34
CA VAL A 139 -0.80 3.42 0.75
C VAL A 139 -1.45 2.07 0.42
N ASP A 140 -2.62 1.81 1.01
CA ASP A 140 -3.47 0.66 0.71
C ASP A 140 -4.65 1.03 -0.21
N GLU A 141 -5.39 0.02 -0.68
CA GLU A 141 -6.62 0.17 -1.48
C GLU A 141 -6.40 0.93 -2.81
N LEU A 142 -5.42 0.49 -3.61
CA LEU A 142 -5.13 1.05 -4.94
C LEU A 142 -6.09 0.58 -6.05
N ALA A 143 -7.26 0.01 -5.73
CA ALA A 143 -8.15 -0.72 -6.64
C ALA A 143 -9.60 -0.21 -6.65
#